data_AF-A0A2G8DSZ2-F1
#
_entry.id   AF-A0A2G8DSZ2-F1
#
_cell.length_a   1.000
_cell.length_b   1.000
_cell.length_c   1.000
_cell.angle_alpha   90.00
_cell.angle_beta   90.00
_cell.angle_gamma   90.00
#
_symmetry.space_group_name_H-M   'P 1'
#
loop_
_entity.id
_entity.type
_entity.pdbx_description
1 polymer ?
#
loop_
_entity_poly.entity_id
_entity_poly.type
_entity_poly.pdbx_seq_one_letter_code
_entity_poly.pdbx_strand_id
1 'polypeptide(L)'
;MQGQAFDTSQYPKLAVAYPAGTLPDMRGQTVKGKPASGRAVLSAEADGIKSHNHTATSALTDLGSPATQAHDYGSPTTSGFDYGSKQVTAFDYGNKTTDAQGAHAHTYSRPDYPGGNGASGSQYTLSSAAASTSVDGAHAHNVYIGAHDHWVGIGAHDHTVPIGAHAHLVPIGAHKHDVTVDAAGNAENTVKNIAFNYLVRLA
;
A
#
# COMPACT_ATOMS: atom_id res chain seq x y z
N MET A 1 70.74 -19.82 -43.84
CA MET A 1 71.07 -20.66 -42.67
C MET A 1 69.80 -21.37 -42.26
N GLN A 2 69.74 -22.70 -42.41
CA GLN A 2 68.49 -23.49 -42.37
C GLN A 2 68.62 -24.78 -41.53
N GLY A 3 69.55 -24.84 -40.57
CA GLY A 3 69.70 -26.06 -39.75
C GLY A 3 70.57 -27.16 -40.37
N GLN A 4 71.21 -26.92 -41.52
CA GLN A 4 71.93 -27.96 -42.25
C GLN A 4 73.31 -28.30 -41.66
N ALA A 5 73.75 -29.54 -41.81
CA ALA A 5 75.11 -29.97 -41.51
C ALA A 5 76.13 -29.48 -42.56
N PHE A 6 77.41 -29.43 -42.18
CA PHE A 6 78.53 -29.14 -43.07
C PHE A 6 79.79 -29.93 -42.67
N ASP A 7 80.71 -30.12 -43.63
CA ASP A 7 81.98 -30.79 -43.38
C ASP A 7 82.97 -29.85 -42.66
N THR A 8 83.33 -30.18 -41.43
CA THR A 8 84.22 -29.38 -40.59
C THR A 8 85.67 -29.36 -41.08
N SER A 9 86.10 -30.39 -41.82
CA SER A 9 87.44 -30.46 -42.43
C SER A 9 87.52 -29.61 -43.69
N GLN A 10 86.45 -29.55 -44.48
CA GLN A 10 86.37 -28.72 -45.68
C GLN A 10 86.26 -27.22 -45.35
N TYR A 11 85.56 -26.88 -44.27
CA TYR A 11 85.32 -25.49 -43.86
C TYR A 11 85.89 -25.20 -42.45
N PRO A 12 87.23 -25.17 -42.28
CA PRO A 12 87.86 -25.09 -40.96
C PRO A 12 87.56 -23.76 -40.24
N LYS A 13 87.45 -22.63 -40.97
CA LYS A 13 87.07 -21.34 -40.37
C LYS A 13 85.61 -21.35 -39.89
N LEU A 14 84.72 -22.02 -40.62
CA LEU A 14 83.32 -22.16 -40.21
C LEU A 14 83.19 -23.08 -39.00
N ALA A 15 84.00 -24.14 -38.94
CA ALA A 15 84.07 -25.06 -37.80
C ALA A 15 84.54 -24.37 -36.51
N VAL A 16 85.37 -23.32 -36.58
CA VAL A 16 85.70 -22.50 -35.41
C VAL A 16 84.46 -21.78 -34.86
N ALA A 17 83.58 -21.27 -35.73
CA ALA A 17 82.36 -20.59 -35.30
C ALA A 17 81.23 -21.56 -34.88
N TYR A 18 81.13 -22.71 -35.56
CA TYR A 18 80.11 -23.74 -35.33
C TYR A 18 80.77 -25.13 -35.17
N PRO A 19 81.33 -25.45 -33.98
CA PRO A 19 82.08 -26.69 -33.77
C PRO A 19 81.26 -27.97 -33.94
N ALA A 20 79.93 -27.88 -33.82
CA ALA A 20 79.02 -29.00 -33.99
C ALA A 20 78.85 -29.44 -35.46
N GLY A 21 79.47 -28.75 -36.43
CA GLY A 21 79.31 -29.08 -37.85
C GLY A 21 77.89 -28.85 -38.37
N THR A 22 77.06 -28.08 -37.67
CA THR A 22 75.67 -27.78 -38.03
C THR A 22 75.42 -26.28 -37.91
N LEU A 23 74.82 -25.70 -38.95
CA LEU A 23 74.43 -24.29 -38.96
C LEU A 23 73.10 -24.10 -38.23
N PRO A 24 72.91 -23.01 -37.47
CA PRO A 24 71.60 -22.68 -36.90
C PRO A 24 70.53 -22.52 -37.98
N ASP A 25 69.29 -22.89 -37.67
CA ASP A 25 68.14 -22.47 -38.46
C ASP A 25 67.69 -21.08 -38.01
N MET A 26 67.81 -20.10 -38.89
CA MET A 26 67.50 -18.70 -38.59
C MET A 26 66.18 -18.24 -39.20
N ARG A 27 65.39 -19.15 -39.79
CA ARG A 27 64.06 -18.82 -40.33
C ARG A 27 63.11 -18.49 -39.18
N GLY A 28 62.47 -17.32 -39.24
CA GLY A 28 61.59 -16.81 -38.17
C GLY A 28 62.32 -16.37 -36.89
N GLN A 29 63.65 -16.39 -36.86
CA GLN A 29 64.43 -16.03 -35.66
C GLN A 29 64.87 -14.57 -35.68
N THR A 30 64.90 -13.93 -34.51
CA THR A 30 65.55 -12.63 -34.29
C THR A 30 66.81 -12.82 -33.43
N VAL A 31 67.93 -12.22 -33.85
CA VAL A 31 69.18 -12.29 -33.07
C VAL A 31 69.07 -11.45 -31.81
N LYS A 32 69.22 -12.11 -30.65
CA LYS A 32 69.30 -11.48 -29.33
C LYS A 32 70.69 -11.68 -28.75
N GLY A 33 71.31 -10.61 -28.27
CA GLY A 33 72.60 -10.69 -27.60
C GLY A 33 72.55 -11.64 -26.41
N LYS A 34 73.54 -12.54 -26.29
CA LYS A 34 73.59 -13.49 -25.18
C LYS A 34 73.67 -12.70 -23.86
N PRO A 35 72.76 -12.92 -22.90
CA PRO A 35 72.86 -12.29 -21.59
C PRO A 35 74.16 -12.70 -20.87
N ALA A 36 74.54 -11.93 -19.86
CA ALA A 36 75.71 -12.22 -19.03
C ALA A 36 75.63 -13.63 -18.40
N SER A 37 74.44 -14.04 -17.97
CA SER A 37 74.15 -15.34 -17.37
C SER A 37 72.79 -15.88 -17.81
N GLY A 38 72.50 -17.15 -17.48
CA GLY A 38 71.17 -17.75 -17.65
C GLY A 38 70.84 -18.28 -19.05
N ARG A 39 71.72 -18.12 -20.06
CA ARG A 39 71.54 -18.71 -21.40
C ARG A 39 72.87 -19.12 -22.04
N ALA A 40 72.85 -20.25 -22.75
CA ALA A 40 73.94 -20.72 -23.58
C ALA A 40 73.95 -20.02 -24.96
N VAL A 41 75.12 -19.96 -25.60
CA VAL A 41 75.25 -19.52 -27.01
C VAL A 41 74.42 -20.45 -27.91
N LEU A 42 73.73 -19.89 -28.91
CA LEU A 42 72.82 -20.59 -29.84
C LEU A 42 71.59 -21.27 -29.22
N SER A 43 71.30 -21.05 -27.94
CA SER A 43 70.00 -21.46 -27.39
C SER A 43 68.85 -20.66 -28.02
N ALA A 44 67.71 -21.32 -28.25
CA ALA A 44 66.47 -20.68 -28.69
C ALA A 44 65.68 -20.12 -27.48
N GLU A 45 64.79 -19.17 -27.74
CA GLU A 45 63.85 -18.60 -26.76
C GLU A 45 62.54 -18.36 -27.51
N ALA A 46 61.41 -18.86 -26.97
CA ALA A 46 60.09 -18.58 -27.54
C ALA A 46 59.70 -17.13 -27.27
N ASP A 47 58.82 -16.59 -28.11
CA ASP A 47 58.20 -15.29 -27.87
C ASP A 47 57.27 -15.34 -26.64
N GLY A 48 57.04 -14.17 -26.04
CA GLY A 48 56.22 -14.09 -24.83
C GLY A 48 55.83 -12.68 -24.47
N ILE A 49 54.65 -12.53 -23.87
CA ILE A 49 54.14 -11.27 -23.34
C ILE A 49 54.62 -11.09 -21.90
N LYS A 50 55.06 -9.87 -21.56
CA LYS A 50 55.44 -9.54 -20.19
C LYS A 50 54.20 -9.61 -19.28
N SER A 51 54.38 -10.12 -18.06
CA SER A 51 53.35 -10.10 -17.02
C SER A 51 52.77 -8.70 -16.84
N HIS A 52 51.44 -8.59 -16.85
CA HIS A 52 50.69 -7.34 -16.70
C HIS A 52 49.28 -7.60 -16.14
N ASN A 53 48.56 -6.54 -15.79
CA ASN A 53 47.18 -6.56 -15.33
C ASN A 53 46.33 -5.52 -16.10
N HIS A 54 45.00 -5.62 -15.95
CA HIS A 54 44.03 -4.68 -16.50
C HIS A 54 43.09 -4.20 -15.40
N THR A 55 42.62 -2.97 -15.50
CA THR A 55 41.47 -2.51 -14.71
C THR A 55 40.19 -2.88 -15.43
N ALA A 56 39.24 -3.47 -14.72
CA ALA A 56 37.93 -3.84 -15.23
C ALA A 56 36.83 -3.21 -14.40
N THR A 57 35.74 -2.80 -15.04
CA THR A 57 34.54 -2.26 -14.39
C THR A 57 33.31 -2.99 -14.91
N SER A 58 32.32 -3.16 -14.05
CA SER A 58 30.98 -3.63 -14.41
C SER A 58 30.01 -2.45 -14.40
N ALA A 59 29.14 -2.37 -15.40
CA ALA A 59 28.09 -1.38 -15.41
C ALA A 59 27.07 -1.64 -14.29
N LEU A 60 26.51 -0.57 -13.72
CA LEU A 60 25.37 -0.68 -12.81
C LEU A 60 24.17 -1.24 -13.57
N THR A 61 23.46 -2.17 -12.94
CA THR A 61 22.21 -2.75 -13.48
C THR A 61 21.08 -2.47 -12.49
N ASP A 62 20.09 -1.70 -12.92
CA ASP A 62 18.85 -1.50 -12.17
C ASP A 62 17.94 -2.72 -12.40
N LEU A 63 17.53 -3.37 -11.31
CA LEU A 63 16.60 -4.51 -11.34
C LEU A 63 15.13 -4.06 -11.34
N GLY A 64 14.88 -2.75 -11.24
CA GLY A 64 13.56 -2.15 -11.16
C GLY A 64 12.92 -2.25 -9.79
N SER A 65 11.65 -1.84 -9.71
CA SER A 65 10.81 -1.90 -8.52
C SER A 65 9.68 -2.89 -8.74
N PRO A 66 9.86 -4.20 -8.45
CA PRO A 66 8.79 -5.17 -8.59
C PRO A 66 7.65 -4.78 -7.65
N ALA A 67 6.46 -4.59 -8.20
CA ALA A 67 5.28 -4.28 -7.41
C ALA A 67 4.98 -5.46 -6.48
N THR A 68 4.96 -5.20 -5.17
CA THR A 68 4.26 -6.08 -4.24
C THR A 68 2.79 -5.67 -4.31
N GLN A 69 1.89 -6.63 -4.54
CA GLN A 69 0.46 -6.35 -4.65
C GLN A 69 0.01 -5.63 -3.38
N ALA A 70 -0.43 -4.37 -3.51
CA ALA A 70 -0.99 -3.63 -2.41
C ALA A 70 -2.31 -4.27 -2.00
N HIS A 71 -2.37 -4.82 -0.79
CA HIS A 71 -3.62 -5.31 -0.21
C HIS A 71 -4.22 -4.19 0.63
N ASP A 72 -5.23 -3.50 0.07
CA ASP A 72 -6.04 -2.55 0.81
C ASP A 72 -7.13 -3.31 1.56
N TYR A 73 -7.06 -3.31 2.89
CA TYR A 73 -8.12 -3.86 3.75
C TYR A 73 -9.39 -2.98 3.75
N GLY A 74 -9.33 -1.81 3.10
CA GLY A 74 -10.40 -0.84 3.05
C GLY A 74 -10.72 -0.29 4.43
N SER A 75 -11.91 0.31 4.56
CA SER A 75 -12.50 0.64 5.85
C SER A 75 -13.79 -0.16 6.01
N PRO A 76 -13.72 -1.39 6.55
CA PRO A 76 -14.91 -2.17 6.79
C PRO A 76 -15.75 -1.45 7.85
N THR A 77 -16.96 -1.04 7.47
CA THR A 77 -17.97 -0.51 8.40
C THR A 77 -18.49 -1.66 9.24
N THR A 78 -18.53 -1.49 10.56
CA THR A 78 -19.25 -2.46 11.40
C THR A 78 -20.72 -2.39 11.00
N SER A 79 -21.33 -3.54 10.70
CA SER A 79 -22.72 -3.69 10.25
C SER A 79 -23.65 -2.68 10.95
N GLY A 80 -24.26 -1.79 10.15
CA GLY A 80 -25.07 -0.68 10.66
C GLY A 80 -26.12 -1.16 11.65
N PHE A 81 -26.13 -0.54 12.83
CA PHE A 81 -27.03 -0.90 13.92
C PHE A 81 -28.02 0.25 14.14
N ASP A 82 -29.30 -0.02 13.95
CA ASP A 82 -30.38 0.92 14.21
C ASP A 82 -31.12 0.54 15.49
N TYR A 83 -31.03 1.39 16.51
CA TYR A 83 -31.79 1.21 17.76
C TYR A 83 -33.31 1.45 17.55
N GLY A 84 -33.69 2.00 16.41
CA GLY A 84 -35.04 2.38 16.06
C GLY A 84 -35.58 3.45 16.99
N SER A 85 -36.89 3.48 17.14
CA SER A 85 -37.56 4.25 18.18
C SER A 85 -37.90 3.34 19.35
N LYS A 86 -37.75 3.84 20.59
CA LYS A 86 -38.17 3.12 21.80
C LYS A 86 -39.35 3.84 22.43
N GLN A 87 -40.38 3.07 22.74
CA GLN A 87 -41.59 3.56 23.40
C GLN A 87 -41.31 3.70 24.91
N VAL A 88 -41.68 4.85 25.47
CA VAL A 88 -41.70 5.04 26.93
C VAL A 88 -43.00 4.45 27.48
N THR A 89 -42.99 3.93 28.71
CA THR A 89 -44.18 3.35 29.35
C THR A 89 -45.38 4.27 29.25
N ALA A 90 -46.50 3.74 28.76
CA ALA A 90 -47.76 4.45 28.62
C ALA A 90 -48.16 5.17 29.91
N PHE A 91 -48.59 6.42 29.77
CA PHE A 91 -49.16 7.17 30.87
C PHE A 91 -50.64 7.44 30.61
N ASP A 92 -51.49 6.89 31.48
CA ASP A 92 -52.94 7.14 31.45
C ASP A 92 -53.30 8.26 32.42
N TYR A 93 -53.83 9.35 31.86
CA TYR A 93 -54.36 10.44 32.67
C TYR A 93 -55.68 10.09 33.37
N GLY A 94 -56.32 8.97 33.02
CA GLY A 94 -57.59 8.52 33.55
C GLY A 94 -58.73 9.49 33.20
N ASN A 95 -59.77 9.47 34.04
CA ASN A 95 -60.84 10.45 33.94
C ASN A 95 -60.46 11.75 34.64
N LYS A 96 -60.61 12.87 33.92
CA LYS A 96 -60.55 14.21 34.49
C LYS A 96 -61.96 14.77 34.54
N THR A 97 -62.33 15.30 35.70
CA THR A 97 -63.65 15.90 35.91
C THR A 97 -63.55 17.40 35.67
N THR A 98 -64.50 17.96 34.93
CA THR A 98 -64.67 19.41 34.91
C THR A 98 -65.19 19.89 36.26
N ASP A 99 -65.11 21.18 36.50
CA ASP A 99 -65.93 21.80 37.53
C ASP A 99 -67.43 21.75 37.14
N ALA A 100 -68.31 22.00 38.13
CA ALA A 100 -69.76 21.93 37.94
C ALA A 100 -70.32 23.33 37.73
N GLN A 101 -70.83 23.58 36.52
CA GLN A 101 -71.44 24.85 36.11
C GLN A 101 -72.81 24.60 35.47
N GLY A 102 -73.50 25.69 35.11
CA GLY A 102 -74.76 25.63 34.36
C GLY A 102 -76.02 25.89 35.17
N ALA A 103 -75.92 26.07 36.49
CA ALA A 103 -77.03 26.54 37.32
C ALA A 103 -77.45 27.94 36.89
N HIS A 104 -78.69 28.06 36.43
CA HIS A 104 -79.32 29.35 36.15
C HIS A 104 -80.84 29.20 36.29
N ALA A 105 -81.54 30.28 36.63
CA ALA A 105 -83.00 30.31 36.79
C ALA A 105 -83.61 31.41 35.92
N HIS A 106 -84.87 31.20 35.55
CA HIS A 106 -85.69 32.16 34.82
C HIS A 106 -86.91 32.52 35.67
N THR A 107 -87.35 33.77 35.62
CA THR A 107 -88.52 34.26 36.36
C THR A 107 -89.79 34.16 35.51
N TYR A 108 -90.92 33.83 36.15
CA TYR A 108 -92.25 33.80 35.53
C TYR A 108 -93.34 34.15 36.55
N SER A 109 -94.57 34.41 36.10
CA SER A 109 -95.69 34.78 36.97
C SER A 109 -96.65 33.60 37.17
N ARG A 110 -97.00 33.29 38.42
CA ARG A 110 -97.99 32.26 38.76
C ARG A 110 -99.18 32.89 39.51
N PRO A 111 -100.42 32.43 39.29
CA PRO A 111 -101.57 32.86 40.09
C PRO A 111 -101.40 32.42 41.55
N ASP A 112 -101.52 33.36 42.48
CA ASP A 112 -101.46 33.13 43.92
C ASP A 112 -102.88 32.93 44.47
N TYR A 113 -103.17 31.73 44.98
CA TYR A 113 -104.49 31.37 45.51
C TYR A 113 -104.42 31.40 47.03
N PRO A 114 -104.97 32.43 47.70
CA PRO A 114 -104.85 32.56 49.15
C PRO A 114 -105.70 31.47 49.83
N GLY A 115 -105.06 30.48 50.46
CA GLY A 115 -105.75 29.46 51.26
C GLY A 115 -106.38 30.10 52.50
N GLY A 116 -107.71 30.02 52.64
CA GLY A 116 -108.43 30.63 53.77
C GLY A 116 -109.55 29.75 54.33
N ASN A 117 -109.47 29.46 55.63
CA ASN A 117 -110.62 29.02 56.45
C ASN A 117 -111.64 30.17 56.50
N GLY A 118 -112.87 29.86 56.11
CA GLY A 118 -113.88 30.83 55.71
C GLY A 118 -114.29 31.90 56.73
N ALA A 119 -114.39 33.13 56.24
CA ALA A 119 -115.43 34.08 56.61
C ALA A 119 -115.89 34.81 55.34
N SER A 120 -117.20 34.73 55.07
CA SER A 120 -117.85 35.17 53.83
C SER A 120 -117.91 36.70 53.75
N GLY A 121 -117.37 37.29 52.68
CA GLY A 121 -117.46 38.74 52.43
C GLY A 121 -116.19 39.43 51.92
N SER A 122 -115.06 38.74 51.76
CA SER A 122 -113.84 39.33 51.19
C SER A 122 -113.76 39.12 49.67
N GLN A 123 -113.51 40.19 48.90
CA GLN A 123 -113.11 40.11 47.49
C GLN A 123 -111.74 39.40 47.42
N TYR A 124 -111.72 38.12 47.00
CA TYR A 124 -110.48 37.43 46.70
C TYR A 124 -109.91 37.94 45.36
N THR A 125 -109.03 38.94 45.42
CA THR A 125 -108.28 39.40 44.26
C THR A 125 -107.25 38.34 43.89
N LEU A 126 -107.39 37.70 42.73
CA LEU A 126 -106.32 36.84 42.18
C LEU A 126 -105.11 37.73 41.85
N SER A 127 -104.11 37.74 42.73
CA SER A 127 -102.83 38.39 42.47
C SER A 127 -101.88 37.44 41.77
N SER A 128 -101.02 37.97 40.90
CA SER A 128 -99.91 37.22 40.33
C SER A 128 -98.69 37.35 41.25
N ALA A 129 -98.12 36.22 41.68
CA ALA A 129 -96.84 36.19 42.38
C ALA A 129 -95.71 35.87 41.39
N ALA A 130 -94.55 36.52 41.56
CA ALA A 130 -93.35 36.15 40.82
C ALA A 130 -92.81 34.83 41.37
N ALA A 131 -92.68 33.84 40.50
CA ALA A 131 -92.03 32.58 40.79
C ALA A 131 -90.77 32.47 39.92
N SER A 132 -89.74 31.79 40.43
CA SER A 132 -88.59 31.42 39.61
C SER A 132 -88.66 29.92 39.34
N THR A 133 -88.20 29.51 38.17
CA THR A 133 -87.77 28.13 38.00
C THR A 133 -86.63 27.85 38.98
N SER A 134 -86.42 26.60 39.36
CA SER A 134 -85.25 26.25 40.16
C SER A 134 -83.96 26.54 39.38
N VAL A 135 -82.85 26.75 40.09
CA VAL A 135 -81.49 26.83 39.54
C VAL A 135 -80.84 25.44 39.37
N ASP A 136 -81.58 24.39 39.70
CA ASP A 136 -81.08 23.01 39.64
C ASP A 136 -80.71 22.61 38.21
N GLY A 137 -79.65 21.82 38.06
CA GLY A 137 -79.13 21.36 36.76
C GLY A 137 -77.66 21.69 36.51
N ALA A 138 -76.98 22.35 37.46
CA ALA A 138 -75.52 22.38 37.43
C ALA A 138 -74.97 20.95 37.48
N HIS A 139 -74.08 20.65 36.55
CA HIS A 139 -73.43 19.35 36.48
C HIS A 139 -72.01 19.50 35.96
N ALA A 140 -71.22 18.48 36.24
CA ALA A 140 -69.89 18.32 35.70
C ALA A 140 -69.87 17.14 34.74
N HIS A 141 -68.86 17.10 33.89
CA HIS A 141 -68.60 15.95 33.03
C HIS A 141 -67.28 15.29 33.42
N ASN A 142 -67.27 13.97 33.33
CA ASN A 142 -66.04 13.18 33.38
C ASN A 142 -65.57 12.96 31.94
N VAL A 143 -64.40 13.49 31.60
CA VAL A 143 -63.79 13.30 30.30
C VAL A 143 -62.68 12.25 30.44
N TYR A 144 -62.77 11.17 29.65
CA TYR A 144 -61.67 10.23 29.55
C TYR A 144 -60.64 10.78 28.58
N ILE A 145 -59.46 11.13 29.11
CA ILE A 145 -58.33 11.64 28.31
C ILE A 145 -57.49 10.48 27.76
N GLY A 146 -57.44 9.38 28.51
CA GLY A 146 -56.91 8.11 28.08
C GLY A 146 -55.39 8.01 28.01
N ALA A 147 -54.96 6.76 27.84
CA ALA A 147 -53.56 6.41 27.67
C ALA A 147 -53.01 6.97 26.36
N HIS A 148 -51.81 7.54 26.44
CA HIS A 148 -51.03 7.86 25.25
C HIS A 148 -49.55 7.55 25.50
N ASP A 149 -48.84 7.35 24.41
CA ASP A 149 -47.44 6.93 24.39
C ASP A 149 -46.55 8.00 23.78
N HIS A 150 -45.31 8.03 24.29
CA HIS A 150 -44.23 8.84 23.72
C HIS A 150 -43.16 7.94 23.13
N TRP A 151 -42.61 8.36 22.00
CA TRP A 151 -41.53 7.66 21.30
C TRP A 151 -40.28 8.51 21.28
N VAL A 152 -39.15 7.92 21.65
CA VAL A 152 -37.83 8.55 21.51
C VAL A 152 -37.08 7.87 20.38
N GLY A 153 -36.76 8.63 19.34
CA GLY A 153 -35.88 8.18 18.26
C GLY A 153 -34.44 8.13 18.77
N ILE A 154 -33.83 6.95 18.78
CA ILE A 154 -32.40 6.78 19.06
C ILE A 154 -31.63 6.74 17.74
N GLY A 155 -32.20 6.07 16.74
CA GLY A 155 -31.78 6.13 15.35
C GLY A 155 -30.56 5.29 15.00
N ALA A 156 -30.27 5.26 13.69
CA ALA A 156 -29.14 4.56 13.12
C ALA A 156 -27.83 5.30 13.41
N HIS A 157 -26.79 4.54 13.74
CA HIS A 157 -25.43 5.05 13.83
C HIS A 157 -24.45 4.02 13.27
N ASP A 158 -23.38 4.53 12.68
CA ASP A 158 -22.35 3.73 12.04
C ASP A 158 -20.98 4.05 12.63
N HIS A 159 -20.11 3.04 12.69
CA HIS A 159 -18.71 3.19 13.02
C HIS A 159 -17.84 2.81 11.82
N THR A 160 -16.95 3.73 11.48
CA THR A 160 -15.88 3.50 10.51
C THR A 160 -14.60 3.23 11.29
N VAL A 161 -13.97 2.08 11.04
CA VAL A 161 -12.67 1.74 11.65
C VAL A 161 -11.63 1.71 10.53
N PRO A 162 -10.79 2.75 10.39
CA PRO A 162 -9.66 2.70 9.47
C PRO A 162 -8.58 1.75 10.01
N ILE A 163 -8.29 0.67 9.28
CA ILE A 163 -7.24 -0.31 9.65
C ILE A 163 -5.85 0.22 9.27
N GLY A 164 -5.78 1.04 8.22
CA GLY A 164 -4.56 1.69 7.77
C GLY A 164 -3.72 0.83 6.81
N ALA A 165 -2.72 1.47 6.22
CA ALA A 165 -1.78 0.82 5.31
C ALA A 165 -0.61 0.17 6.07
N HIS A 166 -0.07 -0.92 5.51
CA HIS A 166 1.14 -1.56 6.04
C HIS A 166 2.09 -1.91 4.89
N ALA A 167 3.38 -2.07 5.19
CA ALA A 167 4.41 -2.42 4.23
C ALA A 167 5.31 -3.53 4.79
N HIS A 168 5.86 -4.34 3.90
CA HIS A 168 6.81 -5.41 4.22
C HIS A 168 8.18 -5.10 3.63
N LEU A 169 9.23 -5.57 4.28
CA LEU A 169 10.59 -5.55 3.77
C LEU A 169 10.99 -6.97 3.34
N VAL A 170 11.55 -7.10 2.14
CA VAL A 170 12.04 -8.37 1.61
C VAL A 170 13.55 -8.28 1.37
N PRO A 171 14.39 -8.79 2.29
CA PRO A 171 15.84 -8.81 2.09
C PRO A 171 16.24 -9.73 0.93
N ILE A 172 16.96 -9.20 -0.07
CA ILE A 172 17.39 -9.98 -1.26
C ILE A 172 18.76 -10.66 -1.05
N GLY A 173 19.63 -10.07 -0.22
CA GLY A 173 20.94 -10.64 0.11
C GLY A 173 22.06 -10.30 -0.91
N ALA A 174 23.27 -10.78 -0.61
CA ALA A 174 24.45 -10.58 -1.46
C ALA A 174 24.49 -11.64 -2.58
N HIS A 175 25.02 -11.26 -3.75
CA HIS A 175 25.21 -12.16 -4.89
C HIS A 175 26.56 -11.91 -5.58
N LYS A 176 26.96 -12.79 -6.50
CA LYS A 176 28.20 -12.71 -7.27
C LYS A 176 27.96 -13.03 -8.75
N HIS A 177 28.93 -12.69 -9.59
CA HIS A 177 28.95 -13.01 -11.02
C HIS A 177 30.26 -13.71 -11.37
N ASP A 178 30.20 -14.62 -12.33
CA ASP A 178 31.38 -15.17 -12.97
C ASP A 178 31.77 -14.27 -14.16
N VAL A 179 33.07 -14.02 -14.32
CA VAL A 179 33.60 -13.20 -15.41
C VAL A 179 34.56 -14.04 -16.21
N THR A 180 34.33 -14.12 -17.52
CA THR A 180 35.23 -14.76 -18.48
C THR A 180 35.97 -13.69 -19.26
N VAL A 181 37.29 -13.84 -19.37
CA VAL A 181 38.13 -12.98 -20.21
C VAL A 181 38.63 -13.85 -21.37
N ASP A 182 38.15 -13.56 -22.57
CA ASP A 182 38.53 -14.30 -23.76
C ASP A 182 39.98 -14.00 -24.18
N ALA A 183 40.60 -14.96 -24.86
CA ALA A 183 41.94 -14.79 -25.39
C ALA A 183 41.97 -13.68 -26.46
N ALA A 184 42.95 -12.80 -26.37
CA ALA A 184 43.17 -11.71 -27.34
C ALA A 184 44.63 -11.65 -27.76
N GLY A 185 44.89 -11.63 -29.07
CA GLY A 185 46.24 -11.53 -29.63
C GLY A 185 46.39 -12.22 -30.98
N ASN A 186 47.62 -12.20 -31.50
CA ASN A 186 48.03 -12.91 -32.70
C ASN A 186 48.67 -14.27 -32.33
N ALA A 187 49.02 -15.07 -33.34
CA ALA A 187 49.74 -16.33 -33.15
C ALA A 187 51.17 -16.16 -32.59
N GLU A 188 51.81 -15.01 -32.83
CA GLU A 188 53.16 -14.68 -32.37
C GLU A 188 53.19 -13.26 -31.76
N ASN A 189 54.02 -13.07 -30.74
CA ASN A 189 54.34 -11.76 -30.18
C ASN A 189 55.48 -11.10 -30.97
N THR A 190 55.13 -10.10 -31.77
CA THR A 190 56.07 -9.45 -32.71
C THR A 190 56.32 -7.99 -32.35
N VAL A 191 57.56 -7.54 -32.56
CA VAL A 191 57.87 -6.11 -32.76
C VAL A 191 57.87 -5.79 -34.25
N LYS A 192 57.82 -4.50 -34.62
CA LYS A 192 58.00 -4.10 -36.02
C LYS A 192 59.32 -4.67 -36.55
N ASN A 193 59.27 -5.41 -37.65
CA ASN A 193 60.41 -6.09 -38.24
C ASN A 193 60.30 -6.10 -39.78
N ILE A 194 61.42 -6.43 -40.44
CA ILE A 194 61.52 -6.62 -41.89
C ILE A 194 62.22 -7.96 -42.11
N ALA A 195 61.69 -8.77 -43.03
CA ALA A 195 62.26 -10.06 -43.35
C ALA A 195 63.55 -9.92 -44.19
N PHE A 196 64.63 -10.57 -43.74
CA PHE A 196 65.87 -10.73 -44.49
C PHE A 196 66.28 -12.21 -44.51
N ASN A 197 66.97 -12.61 -45.58
CA ASN A 197 67.58 -13.93 -45.63
C ASN A 197 68.88 -13.95 -44.83
N TYR A 198 68.92 -14.72 -43.74
CA TYR A 198 70.16 -14.98 -43.00
C TYR A 198 71.09 -15.91 -43.80
N LEU A 199 72.24 -15.37 -44.18
CA LEU A 199 73.30 -16.08 -44.89
C LEU A 199 74.56 -16.15 -44.02
N VAL A 200 75.42 -17.12 -44.31
CA VAL A 200 76.73 -17.28 -43.67
C VAL A 200 77.77 -17.54 -44.76
N ARG A 201 78.94 -16.92 -44.62
CA ARG A 201 80.07 -17.16 -45.53
C ARG A 201 80.75 -18.49 -45.16
N LEU A 202 81.01 -19.33 -46.15
CA LEU A 202 81.59 -20.66 -45.94
C LEU A 202 83.12 -20.67 -45.75
N ALA A 203 83.87 -19.80 -46.45
CA ALA A 203 85.35 -19.77 -46.42
C ALA A 203 85.93 -18.35 -46.54
#